data_AF-A0A7C4WXJ0-F1
#
_entry.id   AF-A0A7C4WXJ0-F1
#
_cell.length_a   1.000
_cell.length_b   1.000
_cell.length_c   1.000
_cell.angle_alpha   90.00
_cell.angle_beta   90.00
_cell.angle_gamma   90.00
#
_symmetry.space_group_name_H-M   'P 1'
#
loop_
_entity.id
_entity.type
_entity.pdbx_description
1 polymer ?
#
loop_
_entity_poly.entity_id
_entity_poly.type
_entity_poly.pdbx_seq_one_letter_code
_entity_poly.pdbx_strand_id
1 'polypeptide(L)'
;MDEIEQQQQQTEPSQQEYVPRRSATLEGIINTLEWLLVALILALVFRAFGVEAFQIPTGSMAETLKGAHYHLRCMRCGYAYDVGGDTSLYNRPQCSSCGYYQPTTAIGRQQNGDRIFVLKSIYQYLPPRRWDVVVFKNPTNPAINYIKRLIAVPGETVQLI
;
A
#
# COMPACT_ATOMS: atom_id res chain seq x y z
N MET A 1 -62.60 74.73 -25.89
CA MET A 1 -62.42 74.91 -24.44
C MET A 1 -63.28 73.87 -23.78
N ASP A 2 -62.70 73.18 -22.79
CA ASP A 2 -63.34 72.31 -21.77
C ASP A 2 -63.77 70.93 -22.32
N GLU A 3 -63.47 69.74 -21.75
CA GLU A 3 -62.95 69.22 -20.47
C GLU A 3 -62.39 67.81 -20.77
N ILE A 4 -61.21 67.38 -20.30
CA ILE A 4 -60.89 66.71 -19.01
C ILE A 4 -61.44 65.26 -18.86
N GLU A 5 -60.53 64.32 -18.53
CA GLU A 5 -60.70 62.96 -17.94
C GLU A 5 -61.45 61.91 -18.79
N GLN A 6 -60.93 60.71 -19.07
CA GLN A 6 -60.43 59.66 -18.17
C GLN A 6 -59.47 58.76 -19.00
N GLN A 7 -58.22 58.49 -18.59
CA GLN A 7 -57.84 57.43 -17.63
C GLN A 7 -58.40 56.05 -18.05
N GLN A 8 -57.71 54.91 -18.04
CA GLN A 8 -56.44 54.43 -17.52
C GLN A 8 -56.47 52.92 -17.84
N GLN A 9 -55.35 52.30 -18.22
CA GLN A 9 -54.95 50.90 -17.96
C GLN A 9 -54.05 50.42 -19.10
N GLN A 10 -52.85 49.89 -18.91
CA GLN A 10 -52.05 49.66 -17.71
C GLN A 10 -50.67 49.28 -18.26
N THR A 11 -49.67 50.06 -17.88
CA THR A 11 -48.26 49.70 -17.95
C THR A 11 -47.98 48.82 -16.73
N GLU A 12 -47.47 47.60 -16.92
CA GLU A 12 -46.74 46.86 -15.87
C GLU A 12 -45.90 45.74 -16.51
N PRO A 13 -44.57 45.88 -16.63
CA PRO A 13 -43.70 44.72 -16.59
C PRO A 13 -43.42 44.40 -15.11
N SER A 14 -43.62 43.11 -14.81
CA SER A 14 -43.37 42.45 -13.55
C SER A 14 -42.06 42.87 -12.89
N GLN A 15 -42.19 43.25 -11.63
CA GLN A 15 -41.11 43.54 -10.70
C GLN A 15 -40.15 42.36 -10.63
N GLN A 16 -38.97 42.49 -11.26
CA GLN A 16 -37.83 41.64 -10.96
C GLN A 16 -37.23 42.08 -9.64
N GLU A 17 -37.46 41.27 -8.61
CA GLU A 17 -36.87 41.43 -7.29
C GLU A 17 -35.35 41.34 -7.39
N TYR A 18 -34.68 42.42 -7.02
CA TYR A 18 -33.22 42.58 -7.06
C TYR A 18 -32.57 41.68 -5.99
N VAL A 19 -32.05 40.52 -6.41
CA VAL A 19 -31.22 39.64 -5.58
C VAL A 19 -29.84 40.30 -5.41
N PRO A 20 -29.38 40.60 -4.17
CA PRO A 20 -28.13 41.31 -3.98
C PRO A 20 -26.96 40.43 -4.48
N ARG A 21 -26.16 40.97 -5.40
CA ARG A 21 -24.83 40.45 -5.76
C ARG A 21 -23.92 40.54 -4.52
N ARG A 22 -23.98 39.57 -3.61
CA ARG A 22 -22.83 39.29 -2.75
C ARG A 22 -21.72 38.80 -3.67
N SER A 23 -20.57 39.45 -3.57
CA SER A 23 -19.42 39.39 -4.48
C SER A 23 -19.07 37.97 -4.94
N ALA A 24 -19.23 37.68 -6.23
CA ALA A 24 -18.82 36.43 -6.88
C ALA A 24 -17.35 36.04 -6.60
N THR A 25 -16.52 37.02 -6.21
CA THR A 25 -15.13 36.83 -5.81
C THR A 25 -14.97 36.13 -4.46
N LEU A 26 -15.76 36.48 -3.44
CA LEU A 26 -15.63 35.88 -2.10
C LEU A 26 -16.14 34.44 -2.07
N GLU A 27 -17.21 34.15 -2.81
CA GLU A 27 -17.77 32.80 -2.90
C GLU A 27 -16.83 31.86 -3.68
N GLY A 28 -16.19 32.36 -4.74
CA GLY A 28 -15.12 31.64 -5.42
C GLY A 28 -13.89 31.38 -4.54
N ILE A 29 -13.51 32.34 -3.69
CA ILE A 29 -12.39 32.17 -2.74
C ILE A 29 -12.72 31.10 -1.69
N ILE A 30 -13.93 31.08 -1.15
CA ILE A 30 -14.33 30.07 -0.16
C ILE A 30 -14.31 28.66 -0.78
N ASN A 31 -14.87 28.50 -1.98
CA ASN A 31 -14.88 27.21 -2.67
C ASN A 31 -13.45 26.73 -2.98
N THR A 32 -12.56 27.64 -3.42
CA THR A 32 -11.15 27.27 -3.67
C THR A 32 -10.40 26.88 -2.40
N LEU A 33 -10.67 27.54 -1.27
CA LEU A 33 -10.12 27.17 0.04
C LEU A 33 -10.63 25.82 0.54
N GLU A 34 -11.91 25.51 0.32
CA GLU A 34 -12.49 24.21 0.69
C GLU A 34 -11.78 23.07 -0.05
N TRP A 35 -11.65 23.16 -1.37
CA TRP A 35 -10.94 22.16 -2.17
C TRP A 35 -9.45 22.09 -1.82
N LEU A 36 -8.81 23.22 -1.51
CA LEU A 36 -7.41 23.25 -1.07
C LEU A 36 -7.23 22.56 0.28
N LEU A 37 -8.16 22.78 1.22
CA LEU A 37 -8.15 22.15 2.53
C LEU A 37 -8.41 20.64 2.42
N VAL A 38 -9.39 20.23 1.60
CA VAL A 38 -9.65 18.81 1.30
C VAL A 38 -8.42 18.16 0.67
N ALA A 39 -7.79 18.79 -0.32
CA ALA A 39 -6.58 18.28 -0.96
C ALA A 39 -5.41 18.16 0.03
N LEU A 40 -5.24 19.13 0.93
CA LEU A 40 -4.20 19.11 1.96
C LEU A 40 -4.43 17.98 2.97
N ILE A 41 -5.66 17.80 3.46
CA ILE A 41 -6.00 16.68 4.35
C ILE A 41 -5.75 15.35 3.64
N LEU A 42 -6.22 15.21 2.41
CA LEU A 42 -6.04 13.98 1.63
C LEU A 42 -4.55 13.67 1.40
N ALA A 43 -3.74 14.69 1.08
CA ALA A 43 -2.29 14.55 0.95
C ALA A 43 -1.62 14.12 2.26
N LEU A 44 -2.02 14.70 3.40
CA LEU A 44 -1.51 14.33 4.72
C LEU A 44 -1.94 12.91 5.12
N VAL A 45 -3.18 12.52 4.84
CA VAL A 45 -3.69 11.15 5.05
C VAL A 45 -2.90 10.18 4.19
N PHE A 46 -2.74 10.44 2.90
CA PHE A 46 -1.99 9.54 2.01
C PHE A 46 -0.52 9.42 2.44
N ARG A 47 0.09 10.51 2.94
CA ARG A 47 1.45 10.49 3.48
C ARG A 47 1.54 9.77 4.83
N ALA A 48 0.56 9.95 5.72
CA ALA A 48 0.55 9.36 7.05
C ALA A 48 0.19 7.87 7.04
N PHE A 49 -0.76 7.46 6.20
CA PHE A 49 -1.17 6.07 6.04
C PHE A 49 -0.45 5.37 4.90
N GLY A 50 0.61 5.98 4.34
CA GLY A 50 1.34 5.54 3.16
C GLY A 50 1.62 4.03 3.16
N VAL A 51 0.73 3.30 2.49
CA VAL A 51 0.87 1.86 2.28
C VAL A 51 1.94 1.70 1.21
N GLU A 52 3.07 1.14 1.60
CA GLU A 52 4.16 0.86 0.67
C GLU A 52 3.95 -0.53 0.06
N ALA A 53 3.99 -0.62 -1.27
CA ALA A 53 3.95 -1.90 -1.97
C ALA A 53 5.37 -2.48 -2.09
N PHE A 54 5.56 -3.70 -1.62
CA PHE A 54 6.84 -4.41 -1.67
C PHE A 54 6.72 -5.73 -2.42
N GLN A 55 7.73 -6.05 -3.23
CA GLN A 55 7.98 -7.39 -3.73
C GLN A 55 9.07 -8.04 -2.88
N ILE A 56 8.87 -9.28 -2.44
CA ILE A 56 9.82 -9.98 -1.58
C ILE A 56 10.87 -10.70 -2.42
N PRO A 57 12.15 -10.29 -2.39
CA PRO A 57 13.16 -10.89 -3.23
C PRO A 57 13.70 -12.21 -2.66
N THR A 58 13.72 -12.37 -1.34
CA THR A 58 14.43 -13.47 -0.65
C THR A 58 13.50 -14.40 0.13
N GLY A 59 13.86 -15.67 0.23
CA GLY A 59 13.12 -16.68 0.98
C GLY A 59 13.37 -16.69 2.50
N SER A 60 14.00 -15.66 3.08
CA SER A 60 14.36 -15.67 4.51
C SER A 60 13.17 -15.67 5.48
N MET A 61 11.96 -15.44 4.96
CA MET A 61 10.70 -15.47 5.68
C MET A 61 9.79 -16.64 5.23
N ALA A 62 10.32 -17.59 4.46
CA ALA A 62 9.60 -18.79 4.08
C ALA A 62 9.34 -19.68 5.31
N GLU A 63 8.21 -20.38 5.42
CA GLU A 63 7.09 -20.50 4.47
C GLU A 63 6.04 -19.37 4.53
N THR A 64 6.11 -18.46 5.51
CA THR A 64 5.09 -17.40 5.68
C THR A 64 5.06 -16.44 4.49
N LEU A 65 6.22 -16.05 4.00
CA LEU A 65 6.37 -15.12 2.88
C LEU A 65 7.38 -15.69 1.90
N LYS A 66 6.90 -16.02 0.69
CA LYS A 66 7.73 -16.62 -0.35
C LYS A 66 8.49 -15.54 -1.08
N GLY A 67 9.81 -15.62 -1.04
CA GLY A 67 10.67 -14.85 -1.93
C GLY A 67 10.68 -15.41 -3.35
N ALA A 68 11.66 -14.99 -4.16
CA ALA A 68 11.84 -15.62 -5.45
C ALA A 68 12.20 -17.11 -5.28
N HIS A 69 11.46 -18.00 -5.92
CA HIS A 69 11.56 -19.45 -5.70
C HIS A 69 11.22 -20.24 -6.97
N TYR A 70 11.60 -21.52 -7.00
CA TYR A 70 11.18 -22.47 -8.03
C TYR A 70 10.21 -23.48 -7.43
N HIS A 71 9.14 -23.80 -8.16
CA HIS A 71 8.24 -24.89 -7.80
C HIS A 71 8.69 -26.16 -8.51
N LEU A 72 9.16 -27.15 -7.76
CA LEU A 72 9.62 -28.42 -8.31
C LEU A 72 8.67 -29.55 -7.91
N ARG A 73 8.53 -30.52 -8.80
CA ARG A 73 7.98 -31.85 -8.48
C ARG A 73 9.09 -32.87 -8.62
N CYS A 74 9.29 -33.66 -7.58
CA CYS A 74 10.32 -34.70 -7.61
C CYS A 74 10.02 -35.72 -8.72
N MET A 75 10.97 -35.93 -9.64
CA MET A 75 10.83 -36.92 -10.71
C MET A 75 10.78 -38.38 -10.21
N ARG A 76 11.21 -38.64 -8.97
CA ARG A 76 11.21 -39.98 -8.37
C ARG A 76 9.91 -40.28 -7.61
N CYS A 77 9.53 -39.44 -6.65
CA CYS A 77 8.39 -39.70 -5.76
C CYS A 77 7.18 -38.79 -6.00
N GLY A 78 7.26 -37.80 -6.89
CA GLY A 78 6.15 -36.87 -7.18
C GLY A 78 5.90 -35.78 -6.13
N TYR A 79 6.64 -35.77 -5.01
CA TYR A 79 6.50 -34.74 -3.97
C TYR A 79 6.78 -33.34 -4.53
N ALA A 80 5.84 -32.41 -4.33
CA ALA A 80 5.95 -31.03 -4.75
C ALA A 80 6.55 -30.19 -3.62
N TYR A 81 7.57 -29.40 -3.93
CA TYR A 81 8.23 -28.53 -2.97
C TYR A 81 8.85 -27.31 -3.65
N ASP A 82 9.02 -26.25 -2.86
CA ASP A 82 9.63 -25.01 -3.30
C ASP A 82 11.09 -24.95 -2.89
N VAL A 83 11.95 -24.42 -3.76
CA VAL A 83 13.36 -24.13 -3.45
C VAL A 83 13.67 -22.66 -3.72
N GLY A 84 14.56 -22.09 -2.91
CA GLY A 84 14.96 -20.68 -3.03
C GLY A 84 15.57 -20.38 -4.40
N GLY A 85 15.31 -19.18 -4.92
CA GLY A 85 15.88 -18.70 -6.19
C GLY A 85 17.40 -18.53 -6.17
N ASP A 86 18.00 -18.52 -4.97
CA ASP A 86 19.43 -18.50 -4.70
C ASP A 86 20.08 -19.90 -4.79
N THR A 87 19.32 -20.95 -5.13
CA THR A 87 19.88 -22.29 -5.31
C THR A 87 20.91 -22.26 -6.43
N SER A 88 22.19 -22.28 -6.05
CA SER A 88 23.32 -22.33 -6.98
C SER A 88 23.18 -23.55 -7.90
N LEU A 89 23.44 -23.38 -9.20
CA LEU A 89 23.40 -24.47 -10.19
C LEU A 89 24.33 -25.65 -9.82
N TYR A 90 25.28 -25.42 -8.92
CA TYR A 90 26.19 -26.43 -8.37
C TYR A 90 25.55 -27.27 -7.25
N ASN A 91 24.55 -26.75 -6.55
CA ASN A 91 23.87 -27.47 -5.48
C ASN A 91 22.53 -28.02 -5.98
N ARG A 92 22.53 -29.27 -6.44
CA ARG A 92 21.33 -29.95 -6.91
C ARG A 92 20.31 -30.02 -5.77
N PRO A 93 19.07 -29.52 -5.93
CA PRO A 93 18.12 -29.53 -4.85
C PRO A 93 17.75 -30.96 -4.48
N GLN A 94 17.87 -31.27 -3.19
CA GLN A 94 17.52 -32.58 -2.63
C GLN A 94 16.05 -32.59 -2.23
N CYS A 95 15.31 -33.60 -2.65
CA CYS A 95 13.92 -33.77 -2.25
C CYS A 95 13.81 -34.06 -0.75
N SER A 96 13.06 -33.25 0.00
CA SER A 96 12.83 -33.43 1.44
C SER A 96 12.05 -34.70 1.80
N SER A 97 11.30 -35.27 0.85
CA SER A 97 10.51 -36.48 1.07
C SER A 97 11.31 -37.78 0.86
N CYS A 98 12.12 -37.88 -0.20
CA CYS A 98 12.80 -39.15 -0.57
C CYS A 98 14.33 -39.04 -0.70
N GLY A 99 14.90 -37.85 -0.51
CA GLY A 99 16.34 -37.61 -0.60
C GLY A 99 16.91 -37.62 -2.02
N TYR A 100 16.10 -37.74 -3.07
CA TYR A 100 16.57 -37.74 -4.47
C TYR A 100 17.06 -36.34 -4.90
N TYR A 101 18.25 -36.29 -5.51
CA TYR A 101 18.82 -35.07 -6.08
C TYR A 101 18.23 -34.77 -7.45
N GLN A 102 17.53 -33.64 -7.57
CA GLN A 102 16.93 -33.27 -8.85
C GLN A 102 17.99 -32.82 -9.86
N PRO A 103 17.83 -33.17 -11.15
CA PRO A 103 18.67 -32.60 -12.19
C PRO A 103 18.37 -31.10 -12.35
N THR A 104 19.33 -30.33 -12.85
CA THR A 104 19.14 -28.90 -13.15
C THR A 104 18.04 -28.65 -14.18
N THR A 105 17.74 -29.64 -15.06
CA THR A 105 16.62 -29.59 -16.00
C THR A 105 15.25 -29.59 -15.33
N ALA A 106 15.15 -30.02 -14.08
CA ALA A 106 13.91 -29.94 -13.31
C ALA A 106 13.62 -28.53 -12.77
N ILE A 107 14.61 -27.63 -12.81
CA ILE A 107 14.46 -26.25 -12.39
C ILE A 107 13.74 -25.50 -13.52
N GLY A 108 12.46 -25.25 -13.30
CA GLY A 108 11.62 -24.52 -14.24
C GLY A 108 11.81 -23.01 -14.17
N ARG A 109 10.75 -22.27 -14.51
CA ARG A 109 10.73 -20.81 -14.41
C ARG A 109 10.74 -20.37 -12.95
N GLN A 110 11.62 -19.41 -12.62
CA GLN A 110 11.63 -18.77 -11.32
C GLN A 110 10.37 -17.95 -11.12
N GLN A 111 9.70 -18.15 -9.99
CA GLN A 111 8.60 -17.32 -9.52
C GLN A 111 9.16 -16.08 -8.83
N ASN A 112 8.49 -14.96 -9.02
CA ASN A 112 8.92 -13.64 -8.53
C ASN A 112 8.72 -13.42 -7.02
N GLY A 113 8.07 -14.37 -6.34
CA GLY A 113 7.70 -14.27 -4.93
C GLY A 113 6.44 -13.46 -4.68
N ASP A 114 6.13 -13.26 -3.40
CA ASP A 114 4.95 -12.59 -2.92
C ASP A 114 5.07 -11.06 -3.03
N ARG A 115 3.91 -10.41 -3.25
CA ARG A 115 3.77 -8.95 -3.26
C ARG A 115 2.86 -8.56 -2.11
N ILE A 116 3.37 -7.73 -1.22
CA ILE A 116 2.66 -7.34 0.00
C ILE A 116 2.55 -5.82 0.11
N PHE A 117 1.48 -5.40 0.74
CA PHE A 117 1.26 -4.01 1.15
C PHE A 117 1.67 -3.87 2.61
N VAL A 118 2.48 -2.86 2.90
CA VAL A 118 3.06 -2.66 4.23
C VAL A 118 2.66 -1.30 4.76
N LEU A 119 1.95 -1.30 5.89
CA LEU A 119 1.63 -0.09 6.64
C LEU A 119 2.68 0.13 7.72
N LYS A 120 3.78 0.81 7.37
CA LYS A 120 4.86 1.08 8.35
C LYS A 120 4.46 2.09 9.42
N SER A 121 3.55 3.00 9.09
CA SER A 121 3.17 4.11 9.97
C SER A 121 2.35 3.68 11.18
N ILE A 122 1.78 2.48 11.20
CA ILE A 122 1.02 1.98 12.37
C ILE A 122 1.89 1.97 13.64
N TYR A 123 3.19 1.70 13.49
CA TYR A 123 4.12 1.62 14.61
C TYR A 123 4.54 2.99 15.18
N GLN A 124 4.08 4.10 14.59
CA GLN A 124 4.21 5.44 15.18
C GLN A 124 3.14 5.68 16.26
N TYR A 125 2.05 4.91 16.23
CA TYR A 125 0.90 5.09 17.12
C TYR A 125 0.67 3.90 18.04
N LEU A 126 1.02 2.69 17.59
CA LEU A 126 0.88 1.47 18.38
C LEU A 126 2.24 0.77 18.55
N PRO A 127 2.59 0.30 19.75
CA PRO A 127 3.80 -0.50 19.93
C PRO A 127 3.67 -1.83 19.18
N PRO A 128 4.77 -2.34 18.59
CA PRO A 128 4.74 -3.60 17.87
C PRO A 128 4.54 -4.76 18.85
N ARG A 129 3.85 -5.80 18.38
CA ARG A 129 3.57 -6.99 19.18
C ARG A 129 4.48 -8.13 18.78
N ARG A 130 4.74 -9.04 19.72
CA ARG A 130 5.42 -10.29 19.41
C ARG A 130 4.74 -10.97 18.23
N TRP A 131 5.56 -11.56 17.38
CA TRP A 131 5.19 -12.26 16.15
C TRP A 131 4.75 -11.39 14.98
N ASP A 132 4.68 -10.07 15.13
CA ASP A 132 4.46 -9.15 14.02
C ASP A 132 5.55 -9.32 12.95
N VAL A 133 5.13 -9.23 11.68
CA VAL A 133 6.09 -9.12 10.56
C VAL A 133 6.37 -7.64 10.34
N VAL A 134 7.58 -7.22 10.68
CA VAL A 134 7.99 -5.83 10.67
C VAL A 134 8.92 -5.56 9.49
N VAL A 135 8.75 -4.39 8.89
CA VAL A 135 9.63 -3.88 7.83
C VAL A 135 10.39 -2.68 8.33
N PHE A 136 11.71 -2.79 8.39
CA PHE A 136 12.59 -1.75 8.88
C PHE A 136 13.78 -1.55 7.95
N LYS A 137 14.41 -0.39 8.02
CA LYS A 137 15.62 -0.10 7.25
C LYS A 137 16.80 -0.85 7.86
N ASN A 138 17.63 -1.45 7.02
CA ASN A 138 18.84 -2.11 7.50
C ASN A 138 19.73 -1.09 8.24
N PRO A 139 20.15 -1.38 9.49
CA PRO A 139 20.94 -0.47 10.30
C PRO A 139 22.30 -0.13 9.68
N THR A 140 22.90 -1.05 8.91
CA THR A 140 24.19 -0.84 8.24
C THR A 140 24.04 -0.11 6.90
N ASN A 141 22.93 -0.35 6.18
CA ASN A 141 22.65 0.31 4.90
C ASN A 141 21.16 0.69 4.78
N PRO A 142 20.78 1.93 5.12
CA PRO A 142 19.39 2.36 5.13
C PRO A 142 18.68 2.38 3.77
N ALA A 143 19.41 2.22 2.66
CA ALA A 143 18.82 2.09 1.33
C ALA A 143 18.07 0.76 1.14
N ILE A 144 18.35 -0.25 1.97
CA ILE A 144 17.77 -1.58 1.89
C ILE A 144 16.75 -1.76 3.03
N ASN A 145 15.54 -2.20 2.69
CA ASN A 145 14.53 -2.58 3.68
C ASN A 145 14.62 -4.08 3.98
N TYR A 146 14.52 -4.44 5.26
CA TYR A 146 14.42 -5.82 5.74
C TYR A 146 13.04 -6.11 6.29
N ILE A 147 12.57 -7.33 6.00
CA ILE A 147 11.32 -7.88 6.49
C ILE A 147 11.68 -9.02 7.42
N LYS A 148 11.31 -8.91 8.70
CA LYS A 148 11.60 -9.94 9.71
C LYS A 148 10.42 -10.13 10.65
N ARG A 149 10.39 -11.26 11.34
CA ARG A 149 9.42 -11.53 12.40
C ARG A 149 9.97 -11.02 13.73
N LEU A 150 9.16 -10.25 14.47
CA LEU A 150 9.52 -9.73 15.77
C LEU A 150 9.40 -10.84 16.82
N ILE A 151 10.54 -11.30 17.34
CA ILE A 151 10.58 -12.38 18.35
C ILE A 151 10.55 -11.84 19.77
N ALA A 152 11.21 -10.71 20.01
CA ALA A 152 11.33 -10.10 21.33
C ALA A 152 11.13 -8.58 21.28
N VAL A 153 10.64 -8.03 22.38
CA VAL A 153 10.48 -6.59 22.63
C VAL A 153 11.47 -6.09 23.69
N PRO A 154 11.66 -4.76 23.85
CA PRO A 154 12.61 -4.24 24.84
C PRO A 154 12.35 -4.79 26.25
N GLY A 155 13.42 -5.22 26.93
CA GLY A 155 13.37 -5.82 28.26
C GLY A 155 13.38 -7.36 28.28
N GLU A 156 13.31 -8.01 27.12
CA GLU A 156 13.29 -9.48 27.03
C GLU A 156 14.66 -10.06 26.67
N THR A 157 14.95 -11.28 27.16
CA THR A 157 16.18 -12.02 26.86
C THR A 157 15.89 -13.14 25.86
N VAL A 158 16.69 -13.24 24.82
CA VAL A 158 16.60 -14.31 23.80
C VAL A 158 17.84 -15.19 23.90
N GLN A 159 17.65 -16.50 23.94
CA GLN A 159 18.73 -17.48 23.98
C GLN A 159 18.62 -18.41 22.77
N LEU A 160 19.75 -18.66 22.11
CA LEU A 160 19.90 -19.73 21.14
C LEU A 160 20.43 -20.95 21.90
N ILE A 161 19.65 -22.04 21.90
CA ILE A 161 20.02 -23.31 22.51
C ILE A 161 20.46 -24.32 21.45
#